data_AF-A0A957YZ09-F1
#
_entry.id   AF-A0A957YZ09-F1
#
_cell.length_a   1.000
_cell.length_b   1.000
_cell.length_c   1.000
_cell.angle_alpha   90.00
_cell.angle_beta   90.00
_cell.angle_gamma   90.00
#
_symmetry.space_group_name_H-M   'P 1'
#
loop_
_entity.id
_entity.type
_entity.pdbx_description
1 polymer ?
#
loop_
_entity_poly.entity_id
_entity_poly.type
_entity_poly.pdbx_seq_one_letter_code
_entity_poly.pdbx_strand_id
1 'polypeptide(L)'
;MVAWRRRLLVALLFYGGLGIVLTWPLAAHLTTHVAGDGIDDPALAWNLWWIKARLLDQHQLDIFHVDWMFHPIAINLAFYTLTPLNGLLSIPLQTAVDLIVASNVILLSSFVIGGFGTYLLTTQELSFANVHRNTDDNGTAGRNLHYVALFAGIVYAFASSKLFYAGLGQFNIASSQWIPFCTLYVLRLARSNQRREGMRNALLAALFLVLQAWAELTYASFLLLFIGLAFLWSLGHRHLIVRRVISFGLLGLVFLVGIAPFLWA
;
A
#
# COMPACT_ATOMS: atom_id res chain seq x y z
N MET A 1 8.85 -6.66 -25.10
CA MET A 1 7.98 -7.11 -23.99
C MET A 1 8.66 -8.07 -23.01
N VAL A 2 9.42 -9.08 -23.47
CA VAL A 2 10.09 -10.07 -22.60
C VAL A 2 11.09 -9.45 -21.62
N ALA A 3 11.95 -8.54 -22.08
CA ALA A 3 12.95 -7.88 -21.23
C ALA A 3 12.33 -7.05 -20.08
N TRP A 4 11.18 -6.42 -20.32
CA TRP A 4 10.47 -5.65 -19.29
C TRP A 4 9.88 -6.57 -18.21
N ARG A 5 9.19 -7.64 -18.61
CA ARG A 5 8.66 -8.65 -17.67
C ARG A 5 9.77 -9.26 -16.82
N ARG A 6 10.92 -9.56 -17.43
CA ARG A 6 12.10 -10.05 -16.70
C ARG A 6 12.56 -9.06 -15.63
N ARG A 7 12.63 -7.75 -15.94
CA ARG A 7 13.01 -6.72 -14.96
C ARG A 7 12.02 -6.62 -13.79
N LEU A 8 10.72 -6.77 -14.06
CA LEU A 8 9.71 -6.76 -13.00
C LEU A 8 9.88 -7.95 -12.06
N LEU A 9 10.08 -9.15 -12.60
CA LEU A 9 10.34 -10.36 -11.81
C LEU A 9 11.62 -10.23 -11.00
N VAL A 10 12.70 -9.73 -11.60
CA VAL A 10 13.96 -9.48 -10.90
C VAL A 10 13.77 -8.50 -9.74
N ALA A 11 13.02 -7.41 -9.94
CA ALA A 11 12.75 -6.44 -8.86
C ALA A 11 11.95 -7.08 -7.72
N LEU A 12 10.91 -7.87 -8.02
CA LEU A 12 10.11 -8.58 -7.01
C LEU A 12 10.96 -9.57 -6.21
N LEU A 13 11.75 -10.41 -6.88
CA LEU A 13 12.63 -11.37 -6.22
C LEU A 13 13.72 -10.67 -5.40
N PHE A 14 14.26 -9.56 -5.91
CA PHE A 14 15.25 -8.75 -5.22
C PHE A 14 14.71 -8.18 -3.90
N TYR A 15 13.52 -7.56 -3.93
CA TYR A 15 12.90 -7.05 -2.70
C TYR A 15 12.44 -8.17 -1.76
N GLY A 16 12.02 -9.32 -2.30
CA GLY A 16 11.72 -10.51 -1.51
C GLY A 16 12.94 -11.02 -0.74
N GLY A 17 14.07 -11.19 -1.43
CA GLY A 17 15.33 -11.59 -0.81
C GLY A 17 15.83 -10.56 0.20
N LEU A 18 15.75 -9.27 -0.13
CA LEU A 18 16.14 -8.20 0.79
C LEU A 18 15.23 -8.14 2.02
N GLY A 19 13.92 -8.41 1.85
CA GLY A 19 12.98 -8.56 2.95
C GLY A 19 13.41 -9.64 3.92
N ILE A 20 13.68 -10.84 3.42
CA ILE A 20 14.14 -11.97 4.24
C ILE A 20 15.42 -11.62 5.02
N VAL A 21 16.39 -10.98 4.36
CA VAL A 21 17.68 -10.62 4.97
C VAL A 21 17.52 -9.54 6.03
N LEU A 22 16.80 -8.45 5.72
CA LEU A 22 16.68 -7.29 6.60
C LEU A 22 15.69 -7.49 7.74
N THR A 23 14.80 -8.48 7.66
CA THR A 23 13.92 -8.86 8.77
C THR A 23 14.43 -10.10 9.50
N TRP A 24 15.68 -10.54 9.28
CA TRP A 24 16.24 -11.66 10.04
C TRP A 24 16.20 -11.37 11.56
N PRO A 25 15.82 -12.33 12.43
CA PRO A 25 15.62 -13.76 12.19
C PRO A 25 14.18 -14.19 11.87
N LEU A 26 13.29 -13.27 11.47
CA LEU A 26 11.86 -13.56 11.26
C LEU A 26 11.62 -14.78 10.35
N ALA A 27 12.36 -14.89 9.24
CA ALA A 27 12.22 -16.00 8.30
C ALA A 27 12.60 -17.36 8.91
N ALA A 28 13.50 -17.40 9.90
CA ALA A 28 13.85 -18.63 10.62
C ALA A 28 12.78 -19.06 11.63
N HIS A 29 11.99 -18.09 12.12
CA HIS A 29 10.97 -18.30 13.15
C HIS A 29 9.54 -18.07 12.63
N LEU A 30 9.34 -18.19 11.31
CA LEU A 30 8.11 -17.76 10.61
C LEU A 30 6.81 -18.37 11.16
N THR A 31 6.87 -19.59 11.70
CA THR A 31 5.72 -20.35 12.24
C THR A 31 5.58 -20.25 13.75
N THR A 32 6.56 -19.66 14.45
CA THR A 32 6.65 -19.73 15.91
C THR A 32 6.58 -18.37 16.59
N HIS A 33 7.04 -17.32 15.90
CA HIS A 33 7.10 -15.96 16.44
C HIS A 33 6.54 -14.98 15.43
N VAL A 34 5.87 -13.94 15.92
CA VAL A 34 5.54 -12.76 15.11
C VAL A 34 6.69 -11.75 15.28
N ALA A 35 6.94 -10.90 14.27
CA ALA A 35 7.87 -9.79 14.42
C ALA A 35 7.39 -8.82 15.51
N GLY A 36 8.27 -8.40 16.42
CA GLY A 36 7.88 -7.48 17.50
C GLY A 36 8.69 -7.71 18.76
N ASP A 37 8.44 -6.87 19.76
CA ASP A 37 9.03 -6.94 21.09
C ASP A 37 8.05 -7.49 22.16
N GLY A 38 6.84 -7.86 21.75
CA GLY A 38 5.78 -8.39 22.60
C GLY A 38 4.78 -7.34 23.08
N ILE A 39 4.96 -6.06 22.74
CA ILE A 39 4.09 -4.97 23.21
C ILE A 39 2.87 -4.82 22.30
N ASP A 40 3.08 -4.48 21.03
CA ASP A 40 1.99 -4.18 20.08
C ASP A 40 1.64 -5.37 19.17
N ASP A 41 2.58 -6.29 18.94
CA ASP A 41 2.39 -7.42 18.03
C ASP A 41 1.22 -8.35 18.42
N PRO A 42 0.93 -8.65 19.70
CA PRO A 42 -0.20 -9.52 20.02
C PRO A 42 -1.54 -8.86 19.66
N ALA A 43 -1.66 -7.54 19.85
CA ALA A 43 -2.87 -6.79 19.53
C ALA A 43 -3.09 -6.73 18.01
N LEU A 44 -2.03 -6.50 17.23
CA LEU A 44 -2.16 -6.47 15.77
C LEU A 44 -2.34 -7.87 15.16
N ALA A 45 -1.79 -8.92 15.77
CA ALA A 45 -2.13 -10.29 15.39
C ALA A 45 -3.61 -10.61 15.71
N TRP A 46 -4.10 -10.16 16.87
CA TRP A 46 -5.51 -10.28 17.24
C TRP A 46 -6.42 -9.61 16.21
N ASN A 47 -6.03 -8.46 15.64
CA ASN A 47 -6.80 -7.79 14.60
C ASN A 47 -7.01 -8.65 13.36
N LEU A 48 -5.96 -9.35 12.90
CA LEU A 48 -6.06 -10.25 11.76
C LEU A 48 -6.99 -11.43 12.08
N TRP A 49 -6.83 -12.02 13.26
CA TRP A 49 -7.70 -13.09 13.73
C TRP A 49 -9.16 -12.65 13.82
N TRP A 50 -9.42 -11.46 14.38
CA TRP A 50 -10.77 -10.94 14.59
C TRP A 50 -11.54 -10.85 13.28
N ILE A 51 -10.94 -10.35 12.20
CA ILE A 51 -11.58 -10.28 10.89
C ILE A 51 -11.98 -11.67 10.39
N LYS A 52 -11.09 -12.66 10.52
CA LYS A 52 -11.39 -14.05 10.12
C LYS A 52 -12.48 -14.67 11.00
N ALA A 53 -12.38 -14.51 12.32
CA ALA A 53 -13.35 -15.02 13.28
C ALA A 53 -14.75 -14.42 13.05
N ARG A 54 -14.83 -13.11 12.82
CA ARG A 54 -16.10 -12.41 12.59
C ARG A 54 -16.77 -12.84 11.29
N LEU A 55 -16.00 -12.93 10.21
CA LEU A 55 -16.54 -13.25 8.88
C LEU A 55 -16.80 -14.73 8.65
N LEU A 56 -15.89 -15.61 9.09
CA LEU A 56 -15.98 -17.05 8.78
C LEU A 56 -16.54 -17.88 9.93
N ASP A 57 -16.15 -17.59 11.17
CA ASP A 57 -16.55 -18.42 12.30
C ASP A 57 -17.93 -17.96 12.82
N GLN A 58 -18.16 -16.64 12.88
CA GLN A 58 -19.42 -16.02 13.35
C GLN A 58 -20.41 -15.65 12.24
N HIS A 59 -19.98 -15.67 10.97
CA HIS A 59 -20.82 -15.31 9.81
C HIS A 59 -21.45 -13.90 9.90
N GLN A 60 -20.74 -12.95 10.52
CA GLN A 60 -21.20 -11.58 10.71
C GLN A 60 -20.38 -10.62 9.86
N LEU A 61 -21.05 -9.81 9.03
CA LEU A 61 -20.39 -8.86 8.13
C LEU A 61 -19.91 -7.58 8.85
N ASP A 62 -20.46 -7.30 10.02
CA ASP A 62 -20.02 -6.18 10.85
C ASP A 62 -18.72 -6.54 11.57
N ILE A 63 -17.62 -6.09 10.97
CA ILE A 63 -16.26 -6.27 11.50
C ILE A 63 -15.86 -5.21 12.53
N PHE A 64 -16.66 -4.15 12.70
CA PHE A 64 -16.29 -3.00 13.52
C PHE A 64 -16.82 -3.11 14.96
N HIS A 65 -17.96 -3.76 15.18
CA HIS A 65 -18.52 -3.88 16.54
C HIS A 65 -18.11 -5.15 17.27
N VAL A 66 -17.66 -4.97 18.52
CA VAL A 66 -17.35 -6.05 19.47
C VAL A 66 -18.21 -5.89 20.72
N ASP A 67 -19.19 -6.78 20.89
CA ASP A 67 -20.22 -6.66 21.94
C ASP A 67 -19.75 -7.16 23.33
N TRP A 68 -18.72 -8.01 23.34
CA TRP A 68 -18.22 -8.65 24.56
C TRP A 68 -17.03 -7.91 25.18
N MET A 69 -16.31 -7.10 24.42
CA MET A 69 -15.18 -6.32 24.93
C MET A 69 -15.73 -5.06 25.61
N PHE A 70 -15.28 -4.79 26.85
CA PHE A 70 -15.82 -3.69 27.68
C PHE A 70 -17.33 -3.77 27.94
N HIS A 71 -17.91 -4.97 28.04
CA HIS A 71 -19.32 -5.12 28.39
C HIS A 71 -19.68 -4.39 29.69
N PRO A 72 -20.80 -3.63 29.76
CA PRO A 72 -21.88 -3.52 28.77
C PRO A 72 -21.74 -2.40 27.73
N ILE A 73 -20.62 -1.68 27.72
CA ILE A 73 -20.40 -0.51 26.86
C ILE A 73 -20.15 -0.93 25.40
N ALA A 74 -19.57 -2.12 25.20
CA ALA A 74 -19.06 -2.58 23.90
C ALA A 74 -18.00 -1.62 23.33
N ILE A 75 -17.45 -1.93 22.16
CA ILE A 75 -16.53 -1.01 21.48
C ILE A 75 -16.67 -1.09 19.96
N ASN A 76 -16.40 0.04 19.32
CA ASN A 76 -16.31 0.19 17.88
C ASN A 76 -14.84 0.28 17.46
N LEU A 77 -14.45 -0.58 16.53
CA LEU A 77 -13.09 -0.74 16.04
C LEU A 77 -12.79 0.04 14.74
N ALA A 78 -13.74 0.80 14.21
CA ALA A 78 -13.58 1.50 12.92
C ALA A 78 -12.41 2.48 12.91
N PHE A 79 -12.24 3.25 13.98
CA PHE A 79 -11.13 4.21 14.13
C PHE A 79 -10.04 3.70 15.10
N TYR A 80 -10.08 2.41 15.42
CA TYR A 80 -8.99 1.68 16.06
C TYR A 80 -8.01 1.17 14.98
N THR A 81 -6.83 0.69 15.38
CA THR A 81 -5.76 0.18 14.49
C THR A 81 -6.07 -1.20 13.89
N LEU A 82 -7.34 -1.47 13.52
CA LEU A 82 -7.83 -2.78 13.10
C LEU A 82 -7.19 -3.29 11.79
N THR A 83 -6.79 -2.41 10.87
CA THR A 83 -6.25 -2.76 9.55
C THR A 83 -7.11 -3.76 8.73
N PRO A 84 -8.41 -3.48 8.46
CA PRO A 84 -9.33 -4.42 7.81
C PRO A 84 -8.81 -5.10 6.54
N LEU A 85 -8.08 -4.39 5.67
CA LEU A 85 -7.52 -4.99 4.46
C LEU A 85 -6.50 -6.08 4.78
N ASN A 86 -5.61 -5.85 5.74
CA ASN A 86 -4.62 -6.83 6.14
C ASN A 86 -5.31 -8.07 6.73
N GLY A 87 -6.33 -7.86 7.56
CA GLY A 87 -7.18 -8.93 8.08
C GLY A 87 -7.81 -9.76 6.96
N LEU A 88 -8.46 -9.12 5.98
CA LEU A 88 -9.05 -9.80 4.82
C LEU A 88 -8.02 -10.59 4.01
N LEU A 89 -6.85 -10.00 3.72
CA LEU A 89 -5.77 -10.66 2.98
C LEU A 89 -5.17 -11.83 3.74
N SER A 90 -5.21 -11.80 5.07
CA SER A 90 -4.69 -12.85 5.92
C SER A 90 -5.60 -14.07 6.02
N ILE A 91 -6.91 -13.96 5.72
CA ILE A 91 -7.89 -15.05 5.87
C ILE A 91 -7.44 -16.36 5.18
N PRO A 92 -7.05 -16.37 3.89
CA PRO A 92 -6.65 -17.62 3.22
C PRO A 92 -5.41 -18.25 3.85
N LEU A 93 -4.51 -17.45 4.39
CA LEU A 93 -3.28 -17.92 5.05
C LEU A 93 -3.61 -18.48 6.44
N GLN A 94 -4.50 -17.82 7.17
CA GLN A 94 -4.98 -18.30 8.48
C GLN A 94 -5.73 -19.63 8.36
N THR A 95 -6.54 -19.83 7.32
CA THR A 95 -7.30 -21.06 7.12
C THR A 95 -6.43 -22.21 6.62
N ALA A 96 -5.40 -21.92 5.83
CA ALA A 96 -4.50 -22.94 5.28
C ALA A 96 -3.37 -23.33 6.24
N VAL A 97 -2.89 -22.40 7.08
CA VAL A 97 -1.73 -22.59 7.94
C VAL A 97 -2.04 -22.18 9.37
N ASP A 98 -1.82 -20.92 9.75
CA ASP A 98 -2.10 -20.36 11.06
C ASP A 98 -2.00 -18.83 11.04
N LEU A 99 -2.32 -18.20 12.18
CA LEU A 99 -2.28 -16.75 12.38
C LEU A 99 -0.86 -16.15 12.38
N ILE A 100 0.12 -16.88 12.87
CA ILE A 100 1.51 -16.40 13.03
C ILE A 100 2.13 -16.25 11.64
N VAL A 101 2.02 -17.30 10.81
CA VAL A 101 2.47 -17.29 9.43
C VAL A 101 1.72 -16.23 8.63
N ALA A 102 0.41 -16.11 8.80
CA ALA A 102 -0.38 -15.09 8.11
C ALA A 102 0.11 -13.67 8.45
N SER A 103 0.32 -13.36 9.74
CA SER A 103 0.86 -12.07 10.20
C SER A 103 2.21 -11.76 9.56
N ASN A 104 3.14 -12.71 9.60
CA ASN A 104 4.49 -12.53 9.08
C ASN A 104 4.52 -12.39 7.56
N VAL A 105 3.73 -13.18 6.83
CA VAL A 105 3.63 -13.10 5.37
C VAL A 105 3.02 -11.76 4.95
N ILE A 106 1.99 -11.28 5.64
CA ILE A 106 1.40 -9.96 5.36
C ILE A 106 2.43 -8.86 5.61
N LEU A 107 3.14 -8.89 6.74
CA LEU A 107 4.20 -7.94 7.04
C LEU A 107 5.28 -7.94 5.97
N LEU A 108 5.85 -9.11 5.63
CA LEU A 108 6.87 -9.26 4.58
C LEU A 108 6.37 -8.78 3.22
N SER A 109 5.12 -9.10 2.86
CA SER A 109 4.51 -8.63 1.61
C SER A 109 4.47 -7.11 1.53
N SER A 110 4.29 -6.41 2.67
CA SER A 110 4.27 -4.95 2.70
C SER A 110 5.61 -4.33 2.26
N PHE A 111 6.73 -4.98 2.60
CA PHE A 111 8.07 -4.55 2.18
C PHE A 111 8.25 -4.78 0.68
N VAL A 112 7.92 -5.98 0.21
CA VAL A 112 8.11 -6.37 -1.20
C VAL A 112 7.23 -5.53 -2.13
N ILE A 113 5.94 -5.43 -1.83
CA ILE A 113 4.96 -4.70 -2.64
C ILE A 113 5.27 -3.19 -2.59
N GLY A 114 5.61 -2.64 -1.42
CA GLY A 114 6.00 -1.24 -1.30
C GLY A 114 7.26 -0.90 -2.10
N GLY A 115 8.30 -1.73 -2.00
CA GLY A 115 9.54 -1.54 -2.77
C GLY A 115 9.32 -1.66 -4.27
N PHE A 116 8.50 -2.63 -4.68
CA PHE A 116 8.12 -2.81 -6.07
C PHE A 116 7.27 -1.64 -6.61
N GLY A 117 6.32 -1.14 -5.83
CA GLY A 117 5.53 0.04 -6.18
C GLY A 117 6.41 1.27 -6.39
N THR A 118 7.36 1.50 -5.50
CA THR A 118 8.33 2.60 -5.63
C THR A 118 9.24 2.41 -6.84
N TYR A 119 9.70 1.18 -7.10
CA TYR A 119 10.46 0.87 -8.31
C TYR A 119 9.68 1.24 -9.59
N LEU A 120 8.38 0.92 -9.66
CA LEU A 120 7.53 1.29 -10.79
C LEU A 120 7.35 2.81 -10.91
N LEU A 121 7.09 3.47 -9.78
CA LEU A 121 6.96 4.92 -9.69
C LEU A 121 8.24 5.61 -10.20
N THR A 122 9.38 5.29 -9.63
CA THR A 122 10.66 5.90 -10.01
C THR A 122 11.04 5.58 -11.45
N THR A 123 10.81 4.35 -11.93
CA THR A 123 11.07 4.00 -13.33
C THR A 123 10.25 4.87 -14.28
N GLN A 124 8.99 5.13 -13.97
CA GLN A 124 8.16 6.03 -14.76
C GLN A 124 8.71 7.46 -14.74
N GLU A 125 8.96 8.01 -13.55
CA GLU A 125 9.36 9.41 -13.42
C GLU A 125 10.68 9.69 -14.12
N LEU A 126 11.64 8.76 -14.00
CA LEU A 126 12.91 8.85 -14.73
C LEU A 126 12.72 8.70 -16.24
N SER A 127 11.83 7.80 -16.68
CA SER A 127 11.52 7.66 -18.12
C SER A 127 10.89 8.94 -18.69
N PHE A 128 9.98 9.56 -17.93
CA PHE A 128 9.37 10.83 -18.30
C PHE A 128 10.40 11.95 -18.37
N ALA A 129 11.28 12.08 -17.37
CA ALA A 129 12.33 13.09 -17.35
C ALA A 129 13.33 12.93 -18.50
N ASN A 130 13.72 11.70 -18.85
CA ASN A 130 14.63 11.43 -19.95
C ASN A 130 14.05 11.80 -21.32
N VAL A 131 12.76 11.50 -21.56
CA VAL A 131 12.08 11.91 -22.80
C VAL A 131 12.13 13.43 -22.98
N HIS A 132 12.03 14.21 -21.90
CA HIS A 132 12.11 15.67 -21.97
C HIS A 132 13.55 16.19 -22.11
N ARG A 133 14.56 15.36 -21.84
CA ARG A 133 15.98 15.73 -21.88
C ARG A 133 16.68 15.39 -23.20
N ASN A 134 15.97 14.86 -24.20
CA ASN A 134 16.46 14.57 -25.55
C ASN A 134 17.88 13.98 -25.61
N THR A 135 18.17 13.02 -24.73
CA THR A 135 19.50 12.39 -24.63
C THR A 135 19.43 11.05 -25.37
N ASP A 136 19.99 11.03 -26.58
CA ASP A 136 20.04 9.90 -27.52
C ASP A 136 20.99 8.76 -27.07
N ASP A 137 21.07 8.45 -25.77
CA ASP A 137 22.04 7.47 -25.27
C ASP A 137 21.41 6.07 -25.14
N ASN A 138 21.58 5.31 -26.21
CA ASN A 138 21.06 3.96 -26.43
C ASN A 138 21.76 2.92 -25.53
N GLY A 139 21.09 2.52 -24.44
CA GLY A 139 21.30 1.23 -23.76
C GLY A 139 21.93 1.28 -22.36
N THR A 140 23.01 2.03 -22.16
CA THR A 140 23.68 2.22 -20.86
C THR A 140 22.85 3.08 -19.91
N ALA A 141 22.26 4.16 -20.42
CA ALA A 141 21.33 5.00 -19.66
C ALA A 141 20.15 4.18 -19.11
N GLY A 142 19.53 3.34 -19.94
CA GLY A 142 18.40 2.49 -19.52
C GLY A 142 18.76 1.46 -18.43
N ARG A 143 20.04 1.06 -18.32
CA ARG A 143 20.52 0.16 -17.26
C ARG A 143 20.78 0.93 -15.96
N ASN A 144 21.36 2.13 -16.04
CA ASN A 144 21.56 3.01 -14.89
C ASN A 144 20.22 3.44 -14.28
N LEU A 145 19.21 3.74 -15.10
CA LEU A 145 17.85 4.06 -14.61
C LEU A 145 17.23 2.92 -13.81
N HIS A 146 17.43 1.67 -14.24
CA HIS A 146 16.90 0.51 -13.54
C HIS A 146 17.50 0.36 -12.14
N TYR A 147 18.82 0.55 -11.99
CA TYR A 147 19.47 0.49 -10.69
C TYR A 147 19.06 1.65 -9.78
N VAL A 148 18.89 2.86 -10.32
CA VAL A 148 18.38 4.01 -9.54
C VAL A 148 16.96 3.73 -9.04
N ALA A 149 16.08 3.17 -9.89
CA ALA A 149 14.73 2.79 -9.48
C ALA A 149 14.72 1.65 -8.44
N LEU A 150 15.63 0.67 -8.55
CA LEU A 150 15.80 -0.37 -7.54
C LEU A 150 16.25 0.23 -6.20
N PHE A 151 17.23 1.13 -6.24
CA PHE A 151 17.70 1.79 -5.04
C PHE A 151 16.62 2.65 -4.37
N ALA A 152 15.81 3.37 -5.15
CA ALA A 152 14.69 4.14 -4.62
C ALA A 152 13.68 3.25 -3.87
N GLY A 153 13.39 2.05 -4.37
CA GLY A 153 12.53 1.12 -3.66
C GLY A 153 13.18 0.53 -2.40
N ILE A 154 14.51 0.38 -2.35
CA ILE A 154 15.22 0.03 -1.11
C ILE A 154 14.99 1.10 -0.05
N VAL A 155 15.29 2.36 -0.40
CA VAL A 155 15.17 3.51 0.51
C VAL A 155 13.75 3.65 1.05
N TYR A 156 12.74 3.39 0.23
CA TYR A 156 11.35 3.47 0.65
C TYR A 156 10.92 2.29 1.52
N ALA A 157 11.10 1.05 1.02
CA ALA A 157 10.56 -0.13 1.67
C ALA A 157 11.31 -0.51 2.93
N PHE A 158 12.63 -0.30 2.94
CA PHE A 158 13.52 -0.71 4.02
C PHE A 158 14.12 0.51 4.73
N ALA A 159 13.40 1.62 4.74
CA ALA A 159 13.73 2.77 5.57
C ALA A 159 13.87 2.34 7.03
N SER A 160 14.86 2.90 7.73
CA SER A 160 15.09 2.63 9.15
C SER A 160 13.81 2.79 9.98
N SER A 161 13.02 3.83 9.71
CA SER A 161 11.74 4.06 10.39
C SER A 161 10.75 2.91 10.22
N LYS A 162 10.60 2.36 9.01
CA LYS A 162 9.69 1.25 8.76
C LYS A 162 10.17 -0.05 9.40
N LEU A 163 11.48 -0.33 9.34
CA LEU A 163 12.07 -1.49 10.02
C LEU A 163 11.94 -1.37 11.55
N PHE A 164 12.08 -0.16 12.09
CA PHE A 164 11.88 0.11 13.51
C PHE A 164 10.45 -0.22 13.95
N TYR A 165 9.44 0.27 13.24
CA TYR A 165 8.04 -0.06 13.53
C TYR A 165 7.72 -1.55 13.38
N ALA A 166 8.29 -2.21 12.37
CA ALA A 166 8.17 -3.66 12.25
C ALA A 166 8.82 -4.41 13.42
N GLY A 167 9.95 -3.92 13.92
CA GLY A 167 10.65 -4.47 15.10
C GLY A 167 9.90 -4.26 16.41
N LEU A 168 9.07 -3.22 16.51
CA LEU A 168 8.18 -2.97 17.65
C LEU A 168 6.83 -3.71 17.54
N GLY A 169 6.61 -4.47 16.46
CA GLY A 169 5.34 -5.17 16.27
C GLY A 169 4.21 -4.30 15.71
N GLN A 170 4.49 -3.05 15.31
CA GLN A 170 3.51 -2.09 14.77
C GLN A 170 3.27 -2.29 13.27
N PHE A 171 2.70 -3.43 12.89
CA PHE A 171 2.43 -3.82 11.50
C PHE A 171 1.51 -2.87 10.75
N ASN A 172 0.62 -2.17 11.44
CA ASN A 172 -0.27 -1.19 10.84
C ASN A 172 0.53 -0.03 10.22
N ILE A 173 1.53 0.50 10.95
CA ILE A 173 2.44 1.53 10.46
C ILE A 173 3.41 0.95 9.40
N ALA A 174 3.80 -0.31 9.53
CA ALA A 174 4.57 -0.96 8.47
C ALA A 174 3.77 -1.14 7.16
N SER A 175 2.43 -1.10 7.21
CA SER A 175 1.53 -1.34 6.07
C SER A 175 1.36 -0.12 5.16
N SER A 176 2.46 0.31 4.55
CA SER A 176 2.56 1.45 3.63
C SER A 176 2.64 1.08 2.15
N GLN A 177 2.43 -0.19 1.80
CA GLN A 177 2.73 -0.76 0.49
C GLN A 177 1.93 -0.18 -0.68
N TRP A 178 0.77 0.43 -0.41
CA TRP A 178 -0.11 0.95 -1.46
C TRP A 178 0.19 2.40 -1.82
N ILE A 179 0.89 3.14 -0.96
CA ILE A 179 1.26 4.56 -1.16
C ILE A 179 1.95 4.78 -2.51
N PRO A 180 3.00 4.02 -2.90
CA PRO A 180 3.71 4.31 -4.15
C PRO A 180 2.84 4.10 -5.39
N PHE A 181 1.93 3.12 -5.35
CA PHE A 181 0.97 2.89 -6.43
C PHE A 181 -0.05 4.00 -6.52
N CYS A 182 -0.59 4.46 -5.37
CA CYS A 182 -1.48 5.61 -5.34
C CYS A 182 -0.78 6.84 -5.95
N THR A 183 0.43 7.17 -5.48
CA THR A 183 1.23 8.29 -6.02
C THR A 183 1.48 8.15 -7.52
N LEU A 184 1.83 6.95 -7.99
CA LEU A 184 2.04 6.65 -9.41
C LEU A 184 0.82 7.02 -10.27
N TYR A 185 -0.38 6.58 -9.86
CA TYR A 185 -1.59 6.83 -10.64
C TYR A 185 -2.10 8.27 -10.49
N VAL A 186 -1.89 8.92 -9.34
CA VAL A 186 -2.19 10.35 -9.16
C VAL A 186 -1.32 11.22 -10.07
N LEU A 187 -0.02 10.94 -10.16
CA LEU A 187 0.86 11.67 -11.08
C LEU A 187 0.52 11.42 -12.55
N ARG A 188 0.19 10.18 -12.92
CA ARG A 188 -0.33 9.86 -14.26
C ARG A 188 -1.64 10.58 -14.56
N LEU A 189 -2.53 10.67 -13.57
CA LEU A 189 -3.79 11.40 -13.68
C LEU A 189 -3.55 12.88 -13.93
N ALA A 190 -2.71 13.52 -13.11
CA ALA A 190 -2.38 14.94 -13.21
C ALA A 190 -1.75 15.32 -14.56
N ARG A 191 -1.05 14.38 -15.21
CA ARG A 191 -0.40 14.56 -16.52
C ARG A 191 -1.22 14.04 -17.71
N SER A 192 -2.37 13.43 -17.48
CA SER A 192 -3.17 12.83 -18.55
C SER A 192 -3.79 13.90 -19.46
N ASN A 193 -3.67 13.70 -20.78
CA ASN A 193 -4.27 14.57 -21.79
C ASN A 193 -5.58 13.99 -22.35
N GLN A 194 -5.69 12.65 -22.34
CA GLN A 194 -6.86 11.94 -22.83
C GLN A 194 -7.85 11.62 -21.69
N ARG A 195 -9.15 11.80 -21.96
CA ARG A 195 -10.22 11.55 -20.97
C ARG A 195 -10.23 10.11 -20.46
N ARG A 196 -10.09 9.13 -21.37
CA ARG A 196 -10.11 7.69 -21.02
C ARG A 196 -8.94 7.32 -20.11
N GLU A 197 -7.76 7.85 -20.39
CA GLU A 197 -6.57 7.64 -19.56
C GLU A 197 -6.71 8.29 -18.19
N GLY A 198 -7.23 9.53 -18.14
CA GLY A 198 -7.53 10.22 -16.89
C GLY A 198 -8.50 9.43 -16.00
N MET A 199 -9.61 8.95 -16.57
CA MET A 199 -10.57 8.13 -15.83
C MET A 199 -9.96 6.82 -15.33
N ARG A 200 -9.22 6.10 -16.18
CA ARG A 200 -8.53 4.87 -15.76
C ARG A 200 -7.56 5.13 -14.60
N ASN A 201 -6.77 6.19 -14.69
CA ASN A 201 -5.82 6.55 -13.64
C ASN A 201 -6.52 7.02 -12.37
N ALA A 202 -7.66 7.72 -12.48
CA ALA A 202 -8.50 8.08 -11.34
C ALA A 202 -9.01 6.85 -10.59
N LEU A 203 -9.55 5.86 -11.32
CA LEU A 203 -10.05 4.62 -10.74
C LEU A 203 -8.92 3.82 -10.06
N LEU A 204 -7.75 3.71 -10.69
CA LEU A 204 -6.60 3.02 -10.11
C LEU A 204 -6.04 3.76 -8.90
N ALA A 205 -5.93 5.09 -8.96
CA ALA A 205 -5.52 5.91 -7.82
C ALA A 205 -6.49 5.76 -6.64
N ALA A 206 -7.80 5.83 -6.90
CA ALA A 206 -8.82 5.64 -5.89
C ALA A 206 -8.77 4.22 -5.27
N LEU A 207 -8.57 3.18 -6.10
CA LEU A 207 -8.39 1.82 -5.61
C LEU A 207 -7.23 1.73 -4.62
N PHE A 208 -6.03 2.21 -4.99
CA PHE A 208 -4.88 2.16 -4.08
C PHE A 208 -5.02 3.07 -2.86
N LEU A 209 -5.74 4.19 -2.98
CA LEU A 209 -6.07 5.04 -1.84
C LEU A 209 -7.02 4.33 -0.87
N VAL A 210 -8.05 3.65 -1.36
CA VAL A 210 -8.97 2.85 -0.53
C VAL A 210 -8.22 1.68 0.10
N LEU A 211 -7.39 0.96 -0.66
CA LEU A 211 -6.56 -0.11 -0.10
C LEU A 211 -5.62 0.41 0.98
N GLN A 212 -5.01 1.59 0.77
CA GLN A 212 -4.18 2.21 1.80
C GLN A 212 -5.00 2.62 3.03
N ALA A 213 -6.20 3.16 2.86
CA ALA A 213 -7.06 3.57 3.97
C ALA A 213 -7.54 2.38 4.81
N TRP A 214 -7.87 1.27 4.16
CA TRP A 214 -8.24 0.02 4.83
C TRP A 214 -7.04 -0.70 5.45
N ALA A 215 -5.81 -0.39 5.03
CA ALA A 215 -4.60 -0.88 5.66
C ALA A 215 -4.16 0.01 6.84
N GLU A 216 -4.17 1.34 6.65
CA GLU A 216 -3.76 2.33 7.64
C GLU A 216 -4.33 3.73 7.29
N LEU A 217 -5.32 4.19 8.08
CA LEU A 217 -6.03 5.46 7.89
C LEU A 217 -5.11 6.68 7.97
N THR A 218 -4.07 6.62 8.80
CA THR A 218 -3.12 7.71 8.98
C THR A 218 -2.43 8.06 7.66
N TYR A 219 -1.97 7.05 6.91
CA TYR A 219 -1.32 7.26 5.62
C TYR A 219 -2.27 7.67 4.52
N ALA A 220 -3.52 7.21 4.55
CA ALA A 220 -4.54 7.70 3.62
C ALA A 220 -4.77 9.21 3.79
N SER A 221 -4.72 9.71 5.03
CA SER A 221 -4.86 11.15 5.31
C SER A 221 -3.73 11.98 4.68
N PHE A 222 -2.48 11.50 4.79
CA PHE A 222 -1.35 12.13 4.10
C PHE A 222 -1.44 12.03 2.57
N LEU A 223 -1.95 10.91 2.05
CA LEU A 223 -2.20 10.77 0.61
C LEU A 223 -3.28 11.74 0.12
N LEU A 224 -4.33 12.00 0.89
CA LEU A 224 -5.36 12.99 0.55
C LEU A 224 -4.75 14.39 0.43
N LEU A 225 -3.87 14.77 1.37
CA LEU A 225 -3.12 16.03 1.29
C LEU A 225 -2.27 16.09 0.01
N PHE A 226 -1.53 15.02 -0.29
CA PHE A 226 -0.74 14.91 -1.51
C PHE A 226 -1.61 15.02 -2.78
N ILE A 227 -2.78 14.36 -2.80
CA ILE A 227 -3.72 14.42 -3.93
C ILE A 227 -4.26 15.84 -4.10
N GLY A 228 -4.58 16.54 -3.02
CA GLY A 228 -4.99 17.95 -3.04
C GLY A 228 -3.90 18.84 -3.67
N LEU A 229 -2.65 18.67 -3.26
CA LEU A 229 -1.52 19.40 -3.85
C LEU A 229 -1.31 19.05 -5.32
N ALA A 230 -1.39 17.76 -5.69
CA ALA A 230 -1.27 17.31 -7.06
C ALA A 230 -2.41 17.85 -7.95
N PHE A 231 -3.62 17.94 -7.41
CA PHE A 231 -4.76 18.56 -8.07
C PHE A 231 -4.49 20.04 -8.33
N LEU A 232 -4.08 20.81 -7.32
CA LEU A 232 -3.75 22.23 -7.46
C LEU A 232 -2.63 22.47 -8.47
N TRP A 233 -1.55 21.69 -8.40
CA TRP A 233 -0.46 21.73 -9.38
C TRP A 233 -0.96 21.45 -10.81
N SER A 234 -1.91 20.51 -10.95
CA SER A 234 -2.51 20.20 -12.23
C SER A 234 -3.40 21.33 -12.79
N LEU A 235 -3.86 22.29 -11.99
CA LEU A 235 -4.68 23.39 -12.52
C LEU A 235 -3.88 24.43 -13.33
N GLY A 236 -2.54 24.40 -13.28
CA GLY A 236 -1.68 25.31 -14.04
C GLY A 236 -1.83 25.24 -15.56
N HIS A 237 -2.43 24.17 -16.10
CA HIS A 237 -2.63 23.96 -17.54
C HIS A 237 -4.10 24.26 -17.93
N ARG A 238 -4.40 25.54 -18.19
CA ARG A 238 -5.77 26.07 -18.34
C ARG A 238 -6.65 25.30 -19.35
N HIS A 239 -6.09 24.79 -20.43
CA HIS A 239 -6.83 24.07 -21.48
C HIS A 239 -7.39 22.70 -21.05
N LEU A 240 -6.96 22.14 -19.90
CA LEU A 240 -7.36 20.81 -19.44
C LEU A 240 -8.14 20.82 -18.11
N ILE A 241 -8.46 21.99 -17.56
CA ILE A 241 -9.05 22.14 -16.21
C ILE A 241 -10.31 21.31 -16.03
N VAL A 242 -11.31 21.45 -16.90
CA VAL A 242 -12.60 20.74 -16.75
C VAL A 242 -12.40 19.22 -16.72
N ARG A 243 -11.50 18.70 -17.55
CA ARG A 243 -11.19 17.25 -17.61
C ARG A 243 -10.50 16.78 -16.33
N ARG A 244 -9.58 17.60 -15.79
CA ARG A 244 -8.87 17.32 -14.54
C ARG A 244 -9.86 17.32 -13.37
N VAL A 245 -10.73 18.32 -13.28
CA VAL A 245 -11.80 18.38 -12.27
C VAL A 245 -12.67 17.14 -12.30
N ILE A 246 -13.14 16.70 -13.47
CA ILE A 246 -13.95 15.48 -13.60
C ILE A 246 -13.18 14.25 -13.11
N SER A 247 -11.91 14.12 -13.49
CA SER A 247 -11.13 12.92 -13.17
C SER A 247 -10.72 12.85 -11.70
N PHE A 248 -10.34 13.97 -11.10
CA PHE A 248 -10.10 14.06 -9.64
C PHE A 248 -11.41 13.94 -8.85
N GLY A 249 -12.53 14.46 -9.37
CA GLY A 249 -13.85 14.26 -8.79
C GLY A 249 -14.26 12.78 -8.78
N LEU A 250 -13.98 12.04 -9.86
CA LEU A 250 -14.18 10.59 -9.91
C LEU A 250 -13.32 9.85 -8.87
N LEU A 251 -12.05 10.23 -8.71
CA LEU A 251 -11.18 9.68 -7.68
C LEU A 251 -11.80 9.88 -6.29
N GLY A 252 -12.19 11.11 -5.97
CA GLY A 252 -12.82 11.46 -4.69
C GLY A 252 -14.11 10.69 -4.44
N LEU A 253 -14.99 10.58 -5.45
CA LEU A 253 -16.24 9.84 -5.35
C LEU A 253 -16.01 8.36 -5.04
N VAL A 254 -15.10 7.70 -5.76
CA VAL A 254 -14.78 6.28 -5.54
C VAL A 254 -14.15 6.08 -4.17
N PHE A 255 -13.30 7.01 -3.72
CA PHE A 255 -12.74 6.95 -2.37
C PHE A 255 -13.82 7.08 -1.28
N LEU A 256 -14.76 8.02 -1.42
CA LEU A 256 -15.88 8.19 -0.49
C LEU A 256 -16.75 6.93 -0.41
N VAL A 257 -17.04 6.29 -1.55
CA VAL A 257 -17.76 5.02 -1.57
C VAL A 257 -16.95 3.91 -0.89
N GLY A 258 -15.64 3.85 -1.14
CA GLY A 258 -14.76 2.84 -0.54
C GLY A 258 -14.55 2.99 0.96
N ILE A 259 -14.66 4.21 1.50
CA ILE A 259 -14.53 4.48 2.95
C ILE A 259 -15.87 4.51 3.68
N ALA A 260 -17.00 4.44 2.96
CA ALA A 260 -18.33 4.46 3.54
C ALA A 260 -18.54 3.47 4.70
N PRO A 261 -17.99 2.24 4.67
CA PRO A 261 -18.12 1.32 5.80
C PRO A 261 -17.53 1.85 7.12
N PHE A 262 -16.44 2.64 7.07
CA PHE A 262 -15.87 3.27 8.26
C PHE A 262 -16.71 4.44 8.77
N LEU A 263 -17.36 5.17 7.85
CA LEU A 263 -18.19 6.33 8.20
C LEU A 263 -19.56 5.94 8.76
N TRP A 264 -20.00 4.73 8.45
CA TRP A 264 -21.29 4.18 8.89
C TRP A 264 -21.16 3.20 10.07
N ALA A 265 -19.92 2.85 10.42
CA ALA A 265 -19.63 2.07 11.61
C ALA A 265 -19.99 2.85 12.87
#